data_AF-A0A2G2WBC5-F1
#
_entry.id   AF-A0A2G2WBC5-F1
#
_cell.length_a   1.000
_cell.length_b   1.000
_cell.length_c   1.000
_cell.angle_alpha   90.00
_cell.angle_beta   90.00
_cell.angle_gamma   90.00
#
_symmetry.space_group_name_H-M   'P 1'
#
loop_
_entity.id
_entity.type
_entity.pdbx_description
1 polymer ?
#
loop_
_entity_poly.entity_id
_entity_poly.type
_entity_poly.pdbx_seq_one_letter_code
_entity_poly.pdbx_strand_id
1 'polypeptide(L)'
;MSDIHQDVRSLILNIINKRTDEIEAKGEASNNDDLLGILLESNLKEIQEHGNKKFGMSIDEFMEECKLFYFAGQKTTSSLLVWSMILLSKQSDWQARDRKEVLRVFDNNIPDNDKLNQLKVVTMIIQEVLRLYPPSFFMSRELNKGITLGNLSIPSGVQLLLPTILMHHDQEIWGEDAKEFNPERFSEGVKKETKGKFAYFPFGDLEIALHKTLQC
;
A
#
# COMPACT_ATOMS: atom_id res chain seq x y z
N MET A 1 -20.60 15.28 12.93
CA MET A 1 -19.97 14.84 11.65
C MET A 1 -19.53 16.04 10.82
N SER A 2 -20.33 17.11 10.76
CA SER A 2 -19.95 18.44 10.24
C SER A 2 -18.64 18.98 10.85
N ASP A 3 -18.54 18.95 12.18
CA ASP A 3 -17.47 19.69 12.88
C ASP A 3 -16.09 19.02 12.66
N ILE A 4 -16.02 17.69 12.72
CA ILE A 4 -14.79 16.93 12.43
C ILE A 4 -14.32 17.19 10.99
N HIS A 5 -15.24 17.26 10.02
CA HIS A 5 -14.89 17.54 8.63
C HIS A 5 -14.29 18.96 8.49
N GLN A 6 -14.88 19.94 9.17
CA GLN A 6 -14.36 21.31 9.19
C GLN A 6 -12.99 21.38 9.87
N ASP A 7 -12.80 20.69 10.99
CA ASP A 7 -11.53 20.66 11.72
C ASP A 7 -10.41 20.04 10.88
N VAL A 8 -10.65 18.87 10.26
CA VAL A 8 -9.68 18.22 9.38
C VAL A 8 -9.32 19.12 8.20
N ARG A 9 -10.33 19.77 7.59
CA ARG A 9 -10.11 20.70 6.48
C ARG A 9 -9.22 21.87 6.93
N SER A 10 -9.53 22.50 8.06
CA SER A 10 -8.75 23.62 8.59
C SER A 10 -7.31 23.22 8.92
N LEU A 11 -7.08 22.03 9.48
CA LEU A 11 -5.73 21.53 9.76
C LEU A 11 -4.91 21.33 8.47
N ILE A 12 -5.49 20.70 7.45
CA ILE A 12 -4.80 20.48 6.17
C ILE A 12 -4.53 21.81 5.46
N LEU A 13 -5.51 22.72 5.43
CA LEU A 13 -5.32 24.07 4.87
C LEU A 13 -4.19 24.83 5.55
N ASN A 14 -4.11 24.78 6.88
CA ASN A 14 -3.03 25.42 7.61
C ASN A 14 -1.66 24.86 7.24
N ILE A 15 -1.55 23.55 7.03
CA ILE A 15 -0.30 22.89 6.58
C ILE A 15 0.05 23.34 5.16
N ILE A 16 -0.91 23.36 4.24
CA ILE A 16 -0.69 23.76 2.85
C ILE A 16 -0.27 25.23 2.78
N ASN A 17 -1.04 26.14 3.41
CA ASN A 17 -0.74 27.58 3.40
C ASN A 17 0.65 27.86 3.98
N LYS A 18 0.97 27.27 5.13
CA LYS A 18 2.30 27.41 5.73
C LYS A 18 3.41 26.98 4.76
N ARG A 19 3.24 25.86 4.05
CA ARG A 19 4.25 25.37 3.11
C ARG A 19 4.34 26.24 1.86
N THR A 20 3.21 26.73 1.34
CA THR A 20 3.18 27.68 0.21
C THR A 20 3.91 28.97 0.55
N ASP A 21 3.64 29.56 1.71
CA ASP A 21 4.30 30.78 2.19
C ASP A 21 5.82 30.58 2.32
N GLU A 22 6.26 29.40 2.82
CA GLU A 22 7.67 29.04 2.93
C GLU A 22 8.38 28.92 1.56
N ILE A 23 7.69 28.41 0.55
CA ILE A 23 8.20 28.28 -0.83
C ILE A 23 8.30 29.67 -1.48
N GLU A 24 7.27 30.51 -1.34
CA GLU A 24 7.24 31.87 -1.90
C GLU A 24 8.30 32.77 -1.26
N ALA A 25 8.50 32.68 0.06
CA ALA A 25 9.45 33.52 0.78
C ALA A 25 10.92 33.21 0.48
N LYS A 26 11.25 31.96 0.16
CA LYS A 26 12.65 31.53 -0.06
C LYS A 26 13.12 31.69 -1.51
N GLY A 27 12.23 31.91 -2.47
CA GLY A 27 12.57 32.04 -3.90
C GLY A 27 13.11 30.77 -4.56
N GLU A 28 13.37 29.73 -3.77
CA GLU A 28 13.70 28.37 -4.17
C GLU A 28 12.89 27.41 -3.28
N ALA A 29 12.43 26.31 -3.88
CA ALA A 29 11.87 25.20 -3.15
C ALA A 29 12.97 24.62 -2.25
N SER A 30 13.03 25.04 -0.99
CA SER A 30 14.04 24.53 -0.06
C SER A 30 13.88 23.03 0.06
N ASN A 31 14.85 22.22 -0.39
CA ASN A 31 15.04 20.79 -0.12
C ASN A 31 13.79 20.11 0.47
N ASN A 32 12.71 20.09 -0.31
CA ASN A 32 11.38 19.75 0.19
C ASN A 32 11.21 18.25 -0.05
N ASP A 33 11.87 17.45 0.79
CA ASP A 33 12.00 16.00 0.65
C ASP A 33 10.68 15.23 0.90
N ASP A 34 9.55 15.92 1.07
CA ASP A 34 8.25 15.30 1.31
C ASP A 34 7.26 15.52 0.16
N LEU A 35 6.27 14.62 0.10
CA LEU A 35 5.30 14.53 -0.99
C LEU A 35 4.51 15.83 -1.20
N LEU A 36 4.16 16.55 -0.13
CA LEU A 36 3.41 17.79 -0.24
C LEU A 36 4.27 18.88 -0.88
N GLY A 37 5.53 18.98 -0.48
CA GLY A 37 6.48 19.90 -1.09
C GLY A 37 6.67 19.62 -2.59
N ILE A 38 6.88 18.36 -2.97
CA ILE A 38 7.02 17.93 -4.37
C ILE A 38 5.76 18.26 -5.18
N LEU A 39 4.57 18.01 -4.63
CA LEU A 39 3.29 18.26 -5.30
C LEU A 39 3.05 19.77 -5.51
N LEU A 40 3.35 20.59 -4.50
CA LEU A 40 3.24 22.05 -4.60
C LEU A 40 4.22 22.62 -5.63
N GLU A 41 5.46 22.17 -5.63
CA GLU A 41 6.47 22.59 -6.60
C GLU A 41 6.07 22.21 -8.04
N SER A 42 5.63 20.96 -8.24
CA SER A 42 5.19 20.47 -9.55
C SER A 42 4.00 21.28 -10.07
N ASN A 43 3.06 21.61 -9.18
CA ASN A 43 1.91 22.43 -9.52
C ASN A 43 2.29 23.86 -9.92
N LEU A 44 3.24 24.48 -9.21
CA LEU A 44 3.73 25.82 -9.56
C LEU A 44 4.41 25.82 -10.93
N LYS A 45 5.21 24.79 -11.24
CA LYS A 45 5.85 24.60 -12.55
C LYS A 45 4.82 24.51 -13.67
N GLU A 46 3.80 23.66 -13.53
CA GLU A 46 2.72 23.53 -14.51
C GLU A 46 1.99 24.86 -14.80
N ILE A 47 1.70 25.64 -13.76
CA ILE A 47 1.07 26.96 -13.90
C ILE A 47 2.00 27.94 -14.65
N GLN A 48 3.30 27.92 -14.35
CA GLN A 48 4.29 28.81 -14.97
C GLN A 48 4.50 28.48 -16.45
N GLU A 49 4.66 27.20 -16.78
CA GLU A 49 4.88 26.73 -18.16
C GLU A 49 3.71 27.07 -19.08
N HIS A 50 2.48 26.96 -18.59
CA HIS A 50 1.27 27.28 -19.36
C HIS A 50 0.81 28.73 -19.20
N GLY A 51 1.44 29.51 -18.32
CA GLY A 51 1.08 30.90 -17.99
C GLY A 51 -0.35 31.07 -17.48
N ASN A 52 -0.99 29.99 -17.01
CA ASN A 52 -2.41 29.97 -16.69
C ASN A 52 -2.69 29.04 -15.50
N LYS A 53 -3.27 29.62 -14.44
CA LYS A 53 -3.62 28.92 -13.19
C LYS A 53 -4.55 27.71 -13.38
N LYS A 54 -5.30 27.64 -14.49
CA LYS A 54 -6.19 26.51 -14.80
C LYS A 54 -5.47 25.19 -15.07
N PHE A 55 -4.17 25.23 -15.37
CA PHE A 55 -3.36 24.02 -15.58
C PHE A 55 -2.82 23.43 -14.27
N GLY A 56 -2.88 24.19 -13.18
CA GLY A 56 -2.58 23.67 -11.85
C GLY A 56 -3.83 23.19 -11.11
N MET A 57 -3.59 22.36 -10.10
CA MET A 57 -4.56 21.95 -9.10
C MET A 57 -5.02 23.12 -8.24
N SER A 58 -6.31 23.13 -7.94
CA SER A 58 -6.95 23.96 -6.94
C SER A 58 -6.59 23.50 -5.52
N ILE A 59 -6.76 24.39 -4.55
CA ILE A 59 -6.55 24.07 -3.12
C ILE A 59 -7.44 22.90 -2.66
N ASP A 60 -8.64 22.78 -3.21
CA ASP A 60 -9.57 21.70 -2.90
C ASP A 60 -9.05 20.35 -3.42
N GLU A 61 -8.51 20.30 -4.63
CA GLU A 61 -7.85 19.11 -5.17
C GLU A 61 -6.63 18.71 -4.31
N PHE A 62 -5.78 19.67 -3.92
CA PHE A 62 -4.67 19.40 -2.99
C PHE A 62 -5.13 18.77 -1.67
N MET A 63 -6.23 19.27 -1.10
CA MET A 63 -6.76 18.73 0.14
C MET A 63 -7.26 17.31 -0.03
N GLU A 64 -7.95 17.01 -1.13
CA GLU A 64 -8.42 15.65 -1.40
C GLU A 64 -7.26 14.68 -1.61
N GLU A 65 -6.20 15.08 -2.32
CA GLU A 65 -4.98 14.28 -2.45
C GLU A 65 -4.30 14.04 -1.09
N CYS A 66 -4.15 15.08 -0.26
CA CYS A 66 -3.57 14.96 1.08
C CYS A 66 -4.38 13.99 1.97
N LYS A 67 -5.71 14.09 1.93
CA LYS A 67 -6.59 13.16 2.64
C LYS A 67 -6.39 11.73 2.14
N LEU A 68 -6.39 11.54 0.83
CA LEU A 68 -6.23 10.22 0.21
C LEU A 68 -4.94 9.54 0.67
N PHE A 69 -3.79 10.23 0.57
CA PHE A 69 -2.50 9.68 1.01
C PHE A 69 -2.48 9.35 2.50
N TYR A 70 -3.01 10.24 3.34
CA TYR A 70 -3.08 10.03 4.78
C TYR A 70 -3.92 8.78 5.12
N PHE A 71 -5.13 8.67 4.56
CA PHE A 71 -6.01 7.53 4.80
C PHE A 71 -5.43 6.23 4.26
N ALA A 72 -4.92 6.25 3.04
CA ALA A 72 -4.34 5.08 2.38
C ALA A 72 -3.16 4.53 3.16
N GLY A 73 -2.25 5.39 3.65
CA GLY A 73 -1.07 4.99 4.41
C GLY A 73 -1.37 4.61 5.86
N GLN A 74 -2.29 5.30 6.53
CA GLN A 74 -2.53 5.08 7.96
C GLN A 74 -3.35 3.82 8.24
N LYS A 75 -4.53 3.68 7.59
CA LYS A 75 -5.47 2.62 7.94
C LYS A 75 -4.95 1.24 7.58
N THR A 76 -4.36 1.09 6.41
CA THR A 76 -3.80 -0.19 5.94
C THR A 76 -2.60 -0.63 6.78
N THR A 77 -1.63 0.26 6.98
CA THR A 77 -0.41 -0.01 7.76
C THR A 77 -0.72 -0.29 9.23
N SER A 78 -1.61 0.49 9.86
CA SER A 78 -1.99 0.25 11.26
C SER A 78 -2.64 -1.12 11.47
N SER A 79 -3.51 -1.54 10.56
CA SER A 79 -4.12 -2.88 10.58
C SER A 79 -3.07 -3.98 10.45
N LEU A 80 -2.14 -3.84 9.49
CA LEU A 80 -1.03 -4.78 9.29
C LEU A 80 -0.17 -4.92 10.56
N LEU A 81 0.20 -3.79 11.19
CA LEU A 81 1.00 -3.79 12.41
C LEU A 81 0.26 -4.44 13.59
N VAL A 82 -1.04 -4.16 13.74
CA VAL A 82 -1.87 -4.78 14.79
C VAL A 82 -1.90 -6.30 14.62
N TRP A 83 -2.19 -6.80 13.41
CA TRP A 83 -2.20 -8.24 13.17
C TRP A 83 -0.82 -8.89 13.32
N SER A 84 0.24 -8.19 12.91
CA SER A 84 1.62 -8.65 13.12
C SER A 84 1.91 -8.84 14.62
N MET A 85 1.56 -7.85 15.45
CA MET A 85 1.74 -7.92 16.90
C MET A 85 0.89 -9.04 17.54
N ILE A 86 -0.36 -9.19 17.10
CA ILE A 86 -1.24 -10.28 17.59
C ILE A 86 -0.62 -11.63 17.28
N LEU A 87 -0.16 -11.86 16.05
CA LEU A 87 0.43 -13.14 15.64
C LEU A 87 1.74 -13.42 16.38
N LEU A 88 2.65 -12.44 16.46
CA LEU A 88 3.91 -12.59 17.17
C LEU A 88 3.72 -12.82 18.67
N SER A 89 2.70 -12.21 19.29
CA SER A 89 2.38 -12.46 20.71
C SER A 89 1.96 -13.91 20.99
N LYS A 90 1.43 -14.61 19.98
CA LYS A 90 1.04 -16.02 20.07
C LYS A 90 2.13 -16.98 19.61
N GLN A 91 3.18 -16.48 18.96
CA GLN A 91 4.20 -17.27 18.25
C GLN A 91 5.59 -16.89 18.76
N SER A 92 5.91 -17.32 19.99
CA SER A 92 7.14 -16.96 20.70
C SER A 92 8.42 -17.26 19.91
N ASP A 93 8.43 -18.34 19.14
CA ASP A 93 9.58 -18.73 18.33
C ASP A 93 9.86 -17.73 17.21
N TRP A 94 8.81 -17.25 16.52
CA TRP A 94 8.94 -16.25 15.46
C TRP A 94 9.31 -14.88 16.03
N GLN A 95 8.75 -14.51 17.19
CA GLN A 95 9.16 -13.30 17.92
C GLN A 95 10.64 -13.36 18.34
N ALA A 96 11.15 -14.52 18.79
CA ALA A 96 12.56 -14.64 19.13
C ALA A 96 13.47 -14.53 17.90
N ARG A 97 13.03 -15.09 16.75
CA ARG A 97 13.76 -15.01 15.48
C ARG A 97 13.82 -13.59 14.93
N ASP A 98 12.70 -12.86 14.93
CA ASP A 98 12.65 -11.48 14.44
C ASP A 98 13.59 -10.57 15.26
N ARG A 99 13.56 -10.70 16.59
CA ARG A 99 14.35 -9.88 17.49
C ARG A 99 15.83 -10.16 17.31
N LYS A 100 16.20 -11.42 17.16
CA LYS A 100 17.58 -11.82 16.88
C LYS A 100 18.06 -11.25 15.54
N GLU A 101 17.22 -11.26 14.50
CA GLU A 101 17.57 -10.67 13.20
C GLU A 101 17.76 -9.16 13.29
N VAL A 102 16.81 -8.44 13.88
CA VAL A 102 16.87 -6.98 14.03
C VAL A 102 18.09 -6.55 14.83
N LEU A 103 18.37 -7.23 15.96
CA LEU A 103 19.56 -6.95 16.77
C LEU A 103 20.86 -7.22 16.01
N ARG A 104 20.92 -8.30 15.21
CA ARG A 104 22.10 -8.61 14.40
C ARG A 104 22.35 -7.56 13.32
N VAL A 105 21.29 -7.07 12.67
CA VAL A 105 21.40 -6.14 11.53
C VAL A 105 21.70 -4.71 12.00
N PHE A 106 21.09 -4.28 13.10
CA PHE A 106 21.19 -2.89 13.55
C PHE A 106 22.04 -2.68 14.81
N ASP A 107 22.38 -3.71 15.58
CA ASP A 107 23.20 -3.61 16.78
C ASP A 107 22.72 -2.52 17.77
N ASN A 108 21.41 -2.50 18.04
CA ASN A 108 20.71 -1.47 18.83
C ASN A 108 20.77 -0.02 18.29
N ASN A 109 21.26 0.19 17.08
CA ASN A 109 21.20 1.50 16.42
C ASN A 109 19.80 1.76 15.85
N ILE A 110 19.55 3.05 15.54
CA ILE A 110 18.35 3.47 14.84
C ILE A 110 18.33 2.80 13.45
N PRO A 111 17.23 2.12 13.05
CA PRO A 111 17.14 1.52 11.73
C PRO A 111 17.36 2.54 10.61
N ASP A 112 18.21 2.19 9.65
CA ASP A 112 18.43 2.92 8.41
C ASP A 112 17.80 2.16 7.22
N ASN A 113 17.46 2.87 6.15
CA ASN A 113 16.79 2.29 4.98
C ASN A 113 17.67 1.28 4.24
N ASP A 114 18.99 1.47 4.24
CA ASP A 114 19.93 0.67 3.45
C ASP A 114 19.97 -0.79 3.93
N LYS A 115 19.75 -1.01 5.22
CA LYS A 115 19.79 -2.35 5.82
C LYS A 115 18.43 -3.05 5.90
N LEU A 116 17.31 -2.39 5.60
CA LEU A 116 15.98 -3.01 5.67
C LEU A 116 15.86 -4.28 4.82
N ASN A 117 16.50 -4.29 3.65
CA ASN A 117 16.52 -5.46 2.74
C ASN A 117 17.24 -6.70 3.35
N GLN A 118 17.97 -6.53 4.45
CA GLN A 118 18.64 -7.63 5.16
C GLN A 118 17.71 -8.33 6.16
N LEU A 119 16.54 -7.75 6.46
CA LEU A 119 15.55 -8.29 7.40
C LEU A 119 14.66 -9.36 6.74
N LYS A 120 15.25 -10.53 6.45
CA LYS A 120 14.57 -11.63 5.76
C LYS A 120 13.47 -12.25 6.63
N VAL A 121 13.70 -12.44 7.92
CA VAL A 121 12.72 -12.99 8.87
C VAL A 121 11.55 -12.02 9.03
N VAL A 122 11.82 -10.74 9.24
CA VAL A 122 10.76 -9.71 9.33
C VAL A 122 9.95 -9.67 8.04
N THR A 123 10.61 -9.75 6.88
CA THR A 123 9.93 -9.80 5.58
C THR A 123 9.01 -11.00 5.48
N MET A 124 9.47 -12.21 5.82
CA MET A 124 8.64 -13.42 5.82
C MET A 124 7.41 -13.28 6.72
N ILE A 125 7.59 -12.71 7.92
CA ILE A 125 6.49 -12.46 8.87
C ILE A 125 5.47 -11.51 8.24
N ILE A 126 5.90 -10.37 7.70
CA ILE A 126 5.00 -9.39 7.09
C ILE A 126 4.22 -10.01 5.92
N GLN A 127 4.86 -10.81 5.06
CA GLN A 127 4.18 -11.47 3.95
C GLN A 127 3.11 -12.47 4.46
N GLU A 128 3.40 -13.23 5.51
CA GLU A 128 2.44 -14.17 6.09
C GLU A 128 1.28 -13.47 6.81
N VAL A 129 1.54 -12.34 7.47
CA VAL A 129 0.47 -11.51 8.05
C VAL A 129 -0.42 -10.95 6.95
N LEU A 130 0.15 -10.45 5.85
CA LEU A 130 -0.61 -9.95 4.70
C LEU A 130 -1.44 -11.04 4.03
N ARG A 131 -0.98 -12.30 4.06
CA ARG A 131 -1.74 -13.45 3.55
C ARG A 131 -2.95 -13.77 4.45
N LEU A 132 -2.71 -13.93 5.75
CA LEU A 132 -3.76 -14.33 6.68
C LEU A 132 -4.73 -13.20 7.04
N TYR A 133 -4.25 -11.97 7.11
CA TYR A 133 -5.02 -10.81 7.55
C TYR A 133 -4.73 -9.58 6.67
N PRO A 134 -5.03 -9.66 5.36
CA PRO A 134 -4.84 -8.54 4.45
C PRO A 134 -5.71 -7.35 4.90
N PRO A 135 -5.15 -6.12 4.98
CA PRO A 135 -5.96 -4.93 5.27
C PRO A 135 -7.08 -4.69 4.24
N SER A 136 -6.88 -5.13 2.98
CA SER A 136 -7.92 -5.15 1.94
C SER A 136 -8.36 -6.58 1.66
N PHE A 137 -9.58 -6.93 2.07
CA PHE A 137 -10.09 -8.31 2.02
C PHE A 137 -10.66 -8.69 0.63
N PHE A 138 -11.01 -7.72 -0.20
CA PHE A 138 -11.30 -7.90 -1.62
C PHE A 138 -10.74 -6.76 -2.44
N MET A 139 -10.68 -6.96 -3.75
CA MET A 139 -10.49 -5.89 -4.73
C MET A 139 -11.65 -5.86 -5.70
N SER A 140 -12.00 -4.68 -6.19
CA SER A 140 -13.00 -4.53 -7.23
C SER A 140 -12.43 -3.86 -8.47
N ARG A 141 -12.98 -4.24 -9.63
CA ARG A 141 -12.73 -3.61 -10.93
C ARG A 141 -14.04 -3.51 -11.68
N GLU A 142 -14.33 -2.36 -12.26
CA GLU A 142 -15.43 -2.22 -13.21
C GLU A 142 -14.92 -2.51 -14.62
N LEU A 143 -15.69 -3.28 -15.38
CA LEU A 143 -15.35 -3.61 -16.76
C LEU A 143 -15.78 -2.48 -17.70
N ASN A 144 -14.81 -1.76 -18.25
CA ASN A 144 -15.05 -0.72 -19.26
C ASN A 144 -15.44 -1.29 -20.64
N LYS A 145 -15.21 -2.59 -20.84
CA LYS A 145 -15.57 -3.34 -22.05
C LYS A 145 -15.95 -4.76 -21.64
N GLY A 146 -16.82 -5.40 -22.42
CA GLY A 146 -17.13 -6.81 -22.21
C GLY A 146 -15.88 -7.68 -22.41
N ILE A 147 -15.74 -8.71 -21.59
CA ILE A 147 -14.63 -9.68 -21.64
C ILE A 147 -15.17 -11.11 -21.64
N THR A 148 -14.38 -12.03 -22.17
CA THR A 148 -14.62 -13.48 -22.01
C THR A 148 -13.63 -14.02 -20.99
N LEU A 149 -14.13 -14.66 -19.93
CA LEU A 149 -13.32 -15.32 -18.91
C LEU A 149 -13.64 -16.81 -18.92
N GLY A 150 -12.75 -17.60 -19.53
CA GLY A 150 -13.03 -19.02 -19.81
C GLY A 150 -14.27 -19.16 -20.69
N ASN A 151 -15.31 -19.82 -20.17
CA ASN A 151 -16.58 -20.01 -20.89
C ASN A 151 -17.63 -18.94 -20.57
N LEU A 152 -17.30 -17.92 -19.77
CA LEU A 152 -18.22 -16.88 -19.34
C LEU A 152 -18.00 -15.61 -20.16
N SER A 153 -19.08 -15.10 -20.76
CA SER A 153 -19.09 -13.76 -21.37
C SER A 153 -19.63 -12.75 -20.36
N ILE A 154 -18.80 -11.78 -20.00
CA ILE A 154 -19.11 -10.77 -18.98
C ILE A 154 -19.26 -9.41 -19.68
N PRO A 155 -20.43 -8.76 -19.61
CA PRO A 155 -20.64 -7.49 -20.29
C PRO A 155 -19.91 -6.32 -19.61
N SER A 156 -19.81 -5.22 -20.36
CA SER A 156 -19.34 -3.93 -19.84
C SER A 156 -20.24 -3.43 -18.70
N GLY A 157 -19.68 -2.67 -17.76
CA GLY A 157 -20.36 -2.12 -16.59
C GLY A 157 -20.50 -3.11 -15.42
N VAL A 158 -20.09 -4.37 -15.59
CA VAL A 158 -20.08 -5.35 -14.50
C VAL A 158 -18.90 -5.07 -13.58
N GLN A 159 -19.16 -5.10 -12.27
CA GLN A 159 -18.14 -5.06 -11.24
C GLN A 159 -17.63 -6.47 -10.93
N LEU A 160 -16.35 -6.71 -11.19
CA LEU A 160 -15.65 -7.91 -10.77
C LEU A 160 -15.12 -7.72 -9.35
N LEU A 161 -15.41 -8.67 -8.47
CA LEU A 161 -14.87 -8.72 -7.11
C LEU A 161 -13.89 -9.89 -6.99
N LEU A 162 -12.70 -9.62 -6.50
CA LEU A 162 -11.65 -10.60 -6.27
C LEU A 162 -11.43 -10.75 -4.76
N PRO A 163 -11.95 -11.83 -4.15
CA PRO A 163 -11.87 -12.02 -2.72
C PRO A 163 -10.46 -12.45 -2.32
N THR A 164 -9.63 -11.47 -1.98
CA THR A 164 -8.22 -11.68 -1.59
C THR A 164 -8.13 -12.63 -0.41
N ILE A 165 -8.98 -12.42 0.61
CA ILE A 165 -9.01 -13.25 1.81
C ILE A 165 -9.32 -14.72 1.50
N LEU A 166 -10.25 -15.00 0.58
CA LEU A 166 -10.63 -16.37 0.26
C LEU A 166 -9.51 -17.08 -0.49
N MET A 167 -8.91 -16.41 -1.48
CA MET A 167 -7.79 -16.98 -2.24
C MET A 167 -6.55 -17.19 -1.37
N HIS A 168 -6.32 -16.34 -0.37
CA HIS A 168 -5.19 -16.47 0.53
C HIS A 168 -5.34 -17.58 1.57
N HIS A 169 -6.57 -18.08 1.81
CA HIS A 169 -6.87 -19.18 2.75
C HIS A 169 -7.28 -20.48 2.05
N ASP A 170 -7.24 -20.50 0.72
CA ASP A 170 -7.60 -21.66 -0.07
C ASP A 170 -6.56 -22.79 0.11
N GLN A 171 -7.00 -23.94 0.60
CA GLN A 171 -6.12 -25.09 0.87
C GLN A 171 -5.62 -25.77 -0.41
N GLU A 172 -6.32 -25.66 -1.53
CA GLU A 172 -5.83 -26.17 -2.82
C GLU A 172 -4.65 -25.34 -3.34
N ILE A 173 -4.58 -24.08 -2.92
CA ILE A 173 -3.50 -23.15 -3.28
C ILE A 173 -2.36 -23.23 -2.26
N TRP A 174 -2.68 -23.08 -0.98
CA TRP A 174 -1.70 -22.85 0.10
C TRP A 174 -1.39 -24.09 0.94
N GLY A 175 -2.05 -25.22 0.68
CA GLY A 175 -1.89 -26.47 1.40
C GLY A 175 -2.80 -26.61 2.63
N GLU A 176 -2.68 -27.73 3.33
CA GLU A 176 -3.53 -28.02 4.51
C GLU A 176 -3.35 -26.97 5.62
N ASP A 177 -2.14 -26.41 5.75
CA ASP A 177 -1.76 -25.38 6.71
C ASP A 177 -2.14 -23.94 6.27
N ALA A 178 -3.00 -23.78 5.26
CA ALA A 178 -3.40 -22.47 4.73
C ALA A 178 -3.96 -21.51 5.79
N LYS A 179 -4.48 -21.99 6.92
CA LYS A 179 -5.01 -21.16 8.01
C LYS A 179 -4.01 -20.93 9.14
N GLU A 180 -2.87 -21.61 9.07
CA GLU A 180 -1.83 -21.52 10.07
C GLU A 180 -0.85 -20.39 9.75
N PHE A 181 -0.28 -19.80 10.79
CA PHE A 181 0.78 -18.82 10.66
C PHE A 181 2.12 -19.53 10.44
N ASN A 182 2.57 -19.57 9.19
CA ASN A 182 3.81 -20.20 8.78
C ASN A 182 4.67 -19.28 7.89
N PRO A 183 5.41 -18.32 8.47
CA PRO A 183 6.30 -17.42 7.71
C PRO A 183 7.36 -18.12 6.86
N GLU A 184 7.77 -19.35 7.23
CA GLU A 184 8.80 -20.12 6.50
C GLU A 184 8.37 -20.40 5.04
N ARG A 185 7.07 -20.37 4.75
CA ARG A 185 6.56 -20.49 3.37
C ARG A 185 7.14 -19.44 2.42
N PHE A 186 7.48 -18.26 2.93
CA PHE A 186 8.06 -17.18 2.14
C PHE A 186 9.60 -17.16 2.17
N SER A 187 10.26 -18.20 2.69
CA SER A 187 11.73 -18.31 2.77
C SER A 187 12.44 -18.18 1.43
N GLU A 188 11.79 -18.62 0.36
CA GLU A 188 12.29 -18.53 -1.01
C GLU A 188 11.58 -17.45 -1.85
N GLY A 189 10.81 -16.59 -1.17
CA GLY A 189 10.07 -15.48 -1.75
C GLY A 189 8.71 -15.85 -2.35
N VAL A 190 7.86 -14.82 -2.50
CA VAL A 190 6.46 -14.92 -2.97
C VAL A 190 6.32 -15.70 -4.26
N LYS A 191 7.17 -15.43 -5.26
CA LYS A 191 7.08 -16.03 -6.59
C LYS A 191 7.23 -17.56 -6.55
N LYS A 192 8.11 -18.06 -5.69
CA LYS A 192 8.35 -19.50 -5.57
C LYS A 192 7.22 -20.17 -4.79
N GLU A 193 6.76 -19.54 -3.72
CA GLU A 193 5.65 -20.04 -2.91
C GLU A 193 4.36 -20.19 -3.71
N THR A 194 3.99 -19.19 -4.52
CA THR A 194 2.77 -19.29 -5.34
C THR A 194 2.94 -20.19 -6.57
N LYS A 195 4.12 -20.76 -6.80
CA LYS A 195 4.46 -21.58 -8.00
C LYS A 195 4.11 -20.85 -9.31
N GLY A 196 4.23 -19.52 -9.32
CA GLY A 196 3.84 -18.68 -10.46
C GLY A 196 2.32 -18.52 -10.67
N LYS A 197 1.48 -19.09 -9.80
CA LYS A 197 0.03 -18.82 -9.79
C LYS A 197 -0.23 -17.42 -9.22
N PHE A 198 -1.26 -16.77 -9.74
CA PHE A 198 -1.74 -15.49 -9.20
C PHE A 198 -2.64 -15.72 -7.99
N ALA A 199 -2.01 -16.05 -6.86
CA ALA A 199 -2.72 -16.39 -5.64
C ALA A 199 -2.33 -15.55 -4.42
N TYR A 200 -1.31 -14.71 -4.56
CA TYR A 200 -0.86 -13.78 -3.53
C TYR A 200 -0.78 -12.38 -4.12
N PHE A 201 -1.60 -11.46 -3.62
CA PHE A 201 -1.77 -10.11 -4.19
C PHE A 201 -2.27 -9.08 -3.17
N PRO A 202 -1.70 -9.00 -1.95
CA PRO A 202 -2.19 -8.12 -0.89
C PRO A 202 -2.17 -6.63 -1.24
N PHE A 203 -1.42 -6.22 -2.28
CA PHE A 203 -1.32 -4.84 -2.77
C PHE A 203 -2.00 -4.61 -4.13
N GLY A 204 -2.64 -5.62 -4.69
CA GLY A 204 -3.45 -5.47 -5.89
C GLY A 204 -2.71 -5.26 -7.21
N ASP A 205 -1.59 -5.96 -7.42
CA ASP A 205 -0.82 -6.07 -8.68
C ASP A 205 -1.62 -6.74 -9.83
N LEU A 206 -2.82 -6.24 -10.08
CA LEU A 206 -3.83 -6.84 -10.93
C LEU A 206 -3.83 -6.27 -12.35
N GLU A 207 -3.28 -5.07 -12.55
CA GLU A 207 -3.16 -4.46 -13.88
C GLU A 207 -2.18 -5.27 -14.75
N ILE A 208 -1.10 -5.80 -14.16
CA ILE A 208 -0.15 -6.70 -14.83
C ILE A 208 -0.74 -8.11 -14.97
N ALA A 209 -1.54 -8.57 -14.01
CA ALA A 209 -2.08 -9.92 -13.99
C ALA A 209 -3.21 -10.12 -15.01
N LEU A 210 -4.19 -9.22 -15.07
CA LEU A 210 -5.29 -9.31 -16.02
C LEU A 210 -4.81 -9.20 -17.46
N HIS A 211 -3.80 -8.35 -17.75
CA HIS A 211 -3.27 -8.27 -19.11
C HIS A 211 -2.62 -9.57 -19.57
N LYS A 212 -1.97 -10.32 -18.67
CA LYS A 212 -1.37 -11.63 -18.97
C LYS A 212 -2.35 -12.79 -18.94
N THR A 213 -3.38 -12.75 -18.10
CA THR A 213 -4.37 -13.82 -17.98
C THR A 213 -5.52 -13.68 -19.00
N LEU A 214 -5.80 -12.47 -19.50
CA LEU A 214 -6.86 -12.21 -20.50
C LEU A 214 -6.35 -12.14 -21.95
N GLN A 215 -5.06 -12.41 -22.19
CA GLN A 215 -4.48 -12.60 -23.53
C GLN A 215 -4.29 -14.09 -23.91
N CYS A 216 -4.87 -15.00 -23.13
CA CYS A 216 -5.04 -16.41 -23.53
C CYS A 216 -6.50 -16.68 -23.93
#